data_AF-A0A958ITW3-F1
#
_entry.id   AF-A0A958ITW3-F1
#
_cell.length_a   1.000
_cell.length_b   1.000
_cell.length_c   1.000
_cell.angle_alpha   90.00
_cell.angle_beta   90.00
_cell.angle_gamma   90.00
#
_symmetry.space_group_name_H-M   'P 1'
#
loop_
_entity.id
_entity.type
_entity.pdbx_description
1 polymer ?
#
loop_
_entity_poly.entity_id
_entity_poly.type
_entity_poly.pdbx_seq_one_letter_code
_entity_poly.pdbx_strand_id
1 'polypeptide(L)'
;MKFRNLTGVLFLIAAISSLHSQPNFPENGPVYNDQGIPKVYITIDPDSLEMIYNDVESDHEYPATFVFQHSTVQDTVDSIGFRLRGNTSRYSAKKSF
;
A
#
# COMPACT_ATOMS: atom_id res chain seq x y z
N MET A 1 -48.12 5.81 -35.31
CA MET A 1 -47.88 5.13 -34.01
C MET A 1 -46.39 5.09 -33.69
N LYS A 2 -45.70 6.21 -33.39
CA LYS A 2 -44.24 6.16 -33.05
C LYS A 2 -43.71 7.22 -32.04
N PHE A 3 -44.37 8.37 -31.85
CA PHE A 3 -43.81 9.45 -31.00
C PHE A 3 -44.15 9.36 -29.50
N ARG A 4 -45.31 8.79 -29.12
CA ARG A 4 -45.76 8.76 -27.71
C ARG A 4 -44.87 7.88 -26.81
N ASN A 5 -44.17 6.92 -27.40
CA ASN A 5 -43.28 6.01 -26.67
C ASN A 5 -41.88 6.61 -26.49
N LEU A 6 -41.48 7.55 -27.36
CA LEU A 6 -40.14 8.16 -27.34
C LEU A 6 -39.96 9.07 -26.12
N THR A 7 -40.99 9.85 -25.78
CA THR A 7 -40.98 10.76 -24.63
C THR A 7 -40.88 9.98 -23.30
N GLY A 8 -41.58 8.85 -23.19
CA GLY A 8 -41.51 7.98 -22.02
C GLY A 8 -40.15 7.31 -21.86
N VAL A 9 -39.53 6.90 -22.97
CA VAL A 9 -38.17 6.33 -22.97
C VAL A 9 -37.13 7.38 -22.55
N LEU A 10 -37.23 8.62 -23.06
CA LEU A 10 -36.34 9.71 -22.65
C LEU A 10 -36.46 10.01 -21.15
N PHE A 11 -37.69 10.02 -20.62
CA PHE A 11 -37.94 10.24 -19.21
C PHE A 11 -37.35 9.13 -18.34
N LEU A 12 -37.46 7.87 -18.80
CA LEU A 12 -36.87 6.74 -18.11
C LEU A 12 -35.33 6.82 -18.09
N ILE A 13 -34.70 7.16 -19.21
CA ILE A 13 -33.23 7.33 -19.30
C ILE A 13 -32.74 8.44 -18.35
N ALA A 14 -33.46 9.56 -18.28
CA ALA A 14 -33.13 10.67 -17.36
C ALA A 14 -33.34 10.30 -15.88
N ALA A 15 -34.31 9.44 -15.57
CA ALA A 15 -34.54 8.97 -14.20
C ALA A 15 -33.43 8.02 -13.73
N ILE A 16 -32.85 7.23 -14.63
CA ILE A 16 -31.80 6.25 -14.29
C ILE A 16 -30.42 6.91 -14.19
N SER A 17 -30.18 8.04 -14.85
CA SER A 17 -28.87 8.73 -14.84
C SER A 17 -28.46 9.31 -13.49
N SER A 18 -29.37 9.38 -12.51
CA SER A 18 -29.10 9.84 -11.15
C SER A 18 -28.86 8.70 -10.15
N LEU A 19 -28.96 7.45 -10.61
CA LEU A 19 -28.75 6.27 -9.78
C LEU A 19 -27.26 5.89 -9.81
N HIS A 20 -26.51 6.36 -8.83
CA HIS A 20 -25.13 5.93 -8.60
C HIS A 20 -25.13 4.75 -7.62
N SER A 21 -24.81 3.55 -8.10
CA SER A 21 -24.59 2.37 -7.24
C SER A 21 -23.14 2.25 -6.77
N GLN A 22 -22.23 3.05 -7.32
CA GLN A 22 -20.84 3.06 -6.90
C GLN A 22 -20.71 3.82 -5.57
N PRO A 23 -20.03 3.25 -4.57
CA PRO A 23 -19.67 3.98 -3.37
C PRO A 23 -18.77 5.17 -3.75
N ASN A 24 -19.02 6.32 -3.12
CA ASN A 24 -18.16 7.49 -3.25
C ASN A 24 -16.89 7.27 -2.41
N PHE A 25 -15.78 6.98 -3.08
CA PHE A 25 -14.48 6.85 -2.41
C PHE A 25 -13.80 8.21 -2.33
N PRO A 26 -13.13 8.52 -1.20
CA PRO A 26 -12.28 9.69 -1.14
C PRO A 26 -11.12 9.55 -2.14
N GLU A 27 -10.50 10.67 -2.49
CA GLU A 27 -9.25 10.66 -3.24
C GLU A 27 -8.17 9.87 -2.48
N ASN A 28 -7.27 9.23 -3.23
CA ASN A 28 -6.15 8.50 -2.64
C ASN A 28 -5.30 9.46 -1.79
N GLY A 29 -5.03 9.05 -0.56
CA GLY A 29 -4.11 9.76 0.31
C GLY A 29 -2.70 9.84 -0.30
N PRO A 30 -1.83 10.73 0.22
CA PRO A 30 -0.54 10.99 -0.40
C PRO A 30 0.40 9.77 -0.46
N VAL A 31 0.20 8.77 0.39
CA VAL A 31 0.93 7.48 0.39
C VAL A 31 0.42 6.50 -0.68
N TYR A 32 -0.82 6.66 -1.15
CA TYR A 32 -1.49 5.77 -2.10
C TYR A 32 -1.63 6.38 -3.50
N ASN A 33 -0.84 7.40 -3.83
CA ASN A 33 -0.89 7.97 -5.17
C ASN A 33 -0.10 7.09 -6.15
N ASP A 34 -0.57 7.04 -7.40
CA ASP A 34 -0.01 6.16 -8.44
C ASP A 34 1.00 6.90 -9.35
N GLN A 35 1.48 8.09 -8.96
CA GLN A 35 2.36 8.93 -9.78
C GLN A 35 3.84 8.54 -9.68
N GLY A 36 4.17 7.54 -8.86
CA GLY A 36 5.53 7.07 -8.68
C GLY A 36 5.59 5.78 -7.87
N ILE A 37 6.77 5.14 -7.91
CA ILE A 37 7.06 3.99 -7.05
C ILE A 37 7.67 4.52 -5.76
N PRO A 38 7.03 4.33 -4.59
CA PRO A 38 7.61 4.74 -3.32
C PRO A 38 8.86 3.92 -3.00
N LYS A 39 9.76 4.54 -2.23
CA LYS A 39 10.98 3.93 -1.73
C LYS A 39 10.92 3.81 -0.22
N VAL A 40 11.44 2.70 0.28
CA VAL A 40 11.63 2.46 1.71
C VAL A 40 13.12 2.33 1.97
N TYR A 41 13.63 3.14 2.89
CA TYR A 41 14.98 3.04 3.39
C TYR A 41 14.92 2.53 4.84
N ILE A 42 15.69 1.49 5.11
CA ILE A 42 15.86 0.94 6.46
C ILE A 42 17.30 1.19 6.88
N THR A 43 17.47 1.82 8.04
CA THR A 43 18.78 1.93 8.70
C THR A 43 18.75 1.10 9.97
N ILE A 44 19.68 0.16 10.10
CA ILE A 44 19.82 -0.73 11.24
C ILE A 44 21.30 -0.81 11.62
N ASP A 45 21.57 -1.05 12.90
CA ASP A 45 22.93 -1.29 13.36
C ASP A 45 23.53 -2.56 12.70
N PRO A 46 24.80 -2.51 12.23
CA PRO A 46 25.43 -3.65 11.57
C PRO A 46 25.48 -4.93 12.43
N ASP A 47 25.71 -4.82 13.75
CA ASP A 47 25.79 -5.98 14.64
C ASP A 47 24.41 -6.63 14.76
N SER A 48 23.36 -5.81 14.84
CA SER A 48 21.97 -6.29 14.84
C SER A 48 21.61 -7.01 13.54
N LEU A 49 22.04 -6.48 12.40
CA LEU A 49 21.83 -7.10 11.10
C LEU A 49 22.57 -8.44 10.98
N GLU A 50 23.80 -8.52 11.49
CA GLU A 50 24.57 -9.76 11.54
C GLU A 50 23.85 -10.82 12.39
N MET A 51 23.33 -10.43 13.56
CA MET A 51 22.56 -11.34 14.41
C MET A 51 21.31 -11.89 13.72
N ILE A 52 20.59 -11.05 12.95
CA ILE A 52 19.44 -11.49 12.12
C ILE A 52 19.87 -12.55 11.09
N TYR A 53 21.05 -12.40 10.48
CA TYR A 53 21.54 -13.36 9.49
C TYR A 53 22.15 -14.63 10.09
N ASN A 54 22.68 -14.56 11.31
CA ASN A 54 23.23 -15.71 12.03
C ASN A 54 22.14 -16.68 12.50
N ASP A 55 20.97 -16.17 12.89
CA ASP A 55 19.79 -16.97 13.23
C ASP A 55 18.57 -16.50 12.45
N VAL A 56 18.43 -17.03 11.24
CA VAL A 56 17.35 -16.64 10.32
C VAL A 56 15.97 -17.11 10.79
N GLU A 57 15.86 -18.05 11.72
CA GLU A 57 14.59 -18.55 12.27
C GLU A 57 14.08 -17.71 13.46
N SER A 58 14.94 -16.87 14.03
CA SER A 58 14.59 -16.00 15.15
C SER A 58 13.42 -15.07 14.84
N ASP A 59 12.57 -14.87 15.85
CA ASP A 59 11.51 -13.86 15.86
C ASP A 59 11.88 -12.63 16.69
N HIS A 60 13.14 -12.52 17.13
CA HIS A 60 13.61 -11.33 17.83
C HIS A 60 13.66 -10.12 16.88
N GLU A 61 13.13 -8.99 17.35
CA GLU A 61 13.10 -7.73 16.61
C GLU A 61 14.23 -6.81 17.09
N TYR A 62 14.97 -6.26 16.13
CA TYR A 62 16.05 -5.33 16.42
C TYR A 62 15.63 -3.88 16.10
N PRO A 63 16.07 -2.89 16.89
CA PRO A 63 15.78 -1.49 16.61
C PRO A 63 16.30 -1.04 15.24
N ALA A 64 15.46 -0.36 14.47
CA ALA A 64 15.82 0.24 13.20
C ALA A 64 15.07 1.56 12.97
N THR A 65 15.51 2.31 11.96
CA THR A 65 14.84 3.51 11.45
C THR A 65 14.24 3.21 10.08
N PHE A 66 12.97 3.54 9.90
CA PHE A 66 12.24 3.41 8.64
C PHE A 66 12.02 4.79 8.03
N VAL A 67 12.39 4.97 6.77
CA VAL A 67 12.07 6.17 5.99
C VAL A 67 11.24 5.78 4.78
N PHE A 68 10.02 6.31 4.71
CA PHE A 68 9.19 6.25 3.52
C PHE A 68 9.44 7.49 2.67
N GLN A 69 9.71 7.29 1.38
CA GLN A 69 9.93 8.38 0.43
C GLN A 69 9.10 8.18 -0.82
N HIS A 70 8.30 9.18 -1.14
CA HIS A 70 7.56 9.34 -2.38
C HIS A 70 7.86 10.73 -3.00
N SER A 71 7.45 10.99 -4.24
CA SER A 71 7.74 12.25 -4.94
C SER A 71 7.26 13.51 -4.20
N THR A 72 6.23 13.39 -3.36
CA THR A 72 5.57 14.49 -2.66
C THR A 72 5.61 14.38 -1.14
N VAL A 73 6.02 13.22 -0.60
CA VAL A 73 6.00 12.94 0.84
C VAL A 73 7.26 12.20 1.25
N GLN A 74 7.85 12.62 2.36
CA GLN A 74 8.87 11.89 3.07
C GLN A 74 8.49 11.83 4.54
N ASP A 75 8.54 10.65 5.12
CA ASP A 75 8.23 10.42 6.53
C ASP A 75 9.27 9.47 7.14
N THR A 76 9.60 9.70 8.41
CA THR A 76 10.59 8.93 9.17
C THR A 76 9.95 8.42 10.45
N VAL A 77 10.04 7.11 10.64
CA VAL A 77 9.59 6.43 11.84
C VAL A 77 10.83 5.85 12.52
N ASP A 78 11.21 6.48 13.61
CA ASP A 78 12.32 6.03 14.45
C ASP A 78 11.89 4.85 15.33
N SER A 79 12.85 4.01 15.72
CA SER A 79 12.68 2.96 16.72
C SER A 79 11.61 1.91 16.36
N ILE A 80 11.62 1.43 15.11
CA ILE A 80 10.82 0.28 14.69
C ILE A 80 11.50 -1.05 15.09
N GLY A 81 10.73 -2.12 15.19
CA GLY A 81 11.26 -3.49 15.25
C GLY A 81 11.49 -4.05 13.85
N PHE A 82 12.69 -4.56 13.57
CA PHE A 82 13.08 -5.14 12.29
C PHE A 82 13.57 -6.58 12.46
N ARG A 83 13.03 -7.50 11.64
CA ARG A 83 13.38 -8.92 11.66
C ARG A 83 13.05 -9.58 10.33
N LEU A 84 13.46 -10.84 10.16
CA LEU A 84 13.01 -11.67 9.05
C LEU A 84 11.59 -12.22 9.27
N ARG A 85 10.89 -12.48 8.18
CA ARG A 85 9.54 -13.06 8.16
C ARG A 85 9.37 -14.17 7.14
N GLY A 86 8.32 -14.95 7.38
CA GLY A 86 7.91 -16.10 6.57
C GLY A 86 8.60 -17.39 7.02
N ASN A 87 8.48 -18.44 6.20
CA ASN A 87 9.08 -19.75 6.48
C ASN A 87 10.24 -19.98 5.50
N THR A 88 9.95 -20.51 4.31
CA THR A 88 10.95 -20.73 3.25
C THR A 88 11.67 -19.44 2.82
N SER A 89 11.01 -18.28 2.89
CA SER A 89 11.59 -16.98 2.52
C SER A 89 12.71 -16.51 3.44
N ARG A 90 12.88 -17.12 4.63
CA ARG A 90 14.03 -16.82 5.51
C ARG A 90 15.35 -17.27 4.89
N TYR A 91 15.32 -18.26 4.01
CA TYR A 91 16.51 -18.84 3.37
C TYR A 91 16.76 -18.32 1.94
N SER A 92 15.89 -17.50 1.38
CA SER A 92 16.08 -16.96 0.03
C SER A 92 17.14 -15.87 -0.01
N ALA A 93 17.81 -15.70 -1.15
CA ALA A 93 18.78 -14.61 -1.34
C ALA A 93 18.12 -13.24 -1.13
N LYS A 94 16.93 -13.04 -1.73
CA LYS A 94 16.07 -11.91 -1.41
C LYS A 94 15.22 -12.25 -0.19
N LYS A 95 15.50 -11.60 0.94
CA LYS A 95 14.80 -11.81 2.21
C LYS A 95 13.43 -11.14 2.24
N SER A 96 12.53 -11.71 3.03
CA SER A 96 11.31 -11.04 3.49
C SER A 96 11.55 -10.56 4.92
N PHE A 97 11.24 -9.29 5.16
CA PHE A 97 11.28 -8.65 6.47
C PHE A 97 9.85 -8.28 6.90
#